data_AF-A0A2M7J709-F1
#
_entry.id   AF-A0A2M7J709-F1
#
_cell.length_a   1.000
_cell.length_b   1.000
_cell.length_c   1.000
_cell.angle_alpha   90.00
_cell.angle_beta   90.00
_cell.angle_gamma   90.00
#
_symmetry.space_group_name_H-M   'P 1'
#
loop_
_entity.id
_entity.type
_entity.pdbx_description
1 polymer ?
#
loop_
_entity_poly.entity_id
_entity_poly.type
_entity_poly.pdbx_seq_one_letter_code
_entity_poly.pdbx_strand_id
1 'polypeptide(L)'
;MHKTVLGEKLDIGKIVLPLARNHVKRCLLVTNTKVGKLYAKSVSASLKKRGIDARTVILPDGERYKNLKSLEKLYSAAVKNGITRKCFALALGGGVTGDITGFFAATFMRGI
;
A
#
# COMPACT_ATOMS: atom_id res chain seq x y z
N MET A 1 -17.59 4.76 2.24
CA MET A 1 -17.81 5.13 0.83
C MET A 1 -16.53 4.81 0.07
N HIS A 2 -16.60 4.10 -1.06
CA HIS A 2 -15.43 3.88 -1.93
C HIS A 2 -15.51 4.81 -3.14
N LYS A 3 -14.38 5.15 -3.75
CA LYS A 3 -14.32 6.01 -4.94
C LYS A 3 -13.34 5.42 -5.95
N THR A 4 -13.82 5.22 -7.18
CA THR A 4 -12.98 4.85 -8.32
C THR A 4 -12.64 6.11 -9.12
N VAL A 5 -11.37 6.32 -9.43
CA VAL A 5 -10.89 7.48 -10.21
C VAL A 5 -10.12 6.96 -11.41
N LEU A 6 -10.52 7.40 -12.60
CA LEU A 6 -9.85 7.11 -13.87
C LEU A 6 -9.38 8.43 -14.47
N GLY A 7 -8.17 8.43 -15.00
CA GLY A 7 -7.57 9.61 -15.62
C GLY A 7 -6.06 9.48 -15.76
N GLU A 8 -5.43 10.53 -16.28
CA GLU A 8 -3.99 10.57 -16.52
C GLU A 8 -3.29 11.46 -15.49
N LYS A 9 -2.00 11.16 -15.23
CA LYS A 9 -1.11 11.96 -14.36
C LYS A 9 -1.75 12.31 -13.00
N LEU A 10 -2.47 11.35 -12.42
CA LEU A 10 -3.22 11.51 -11.18
C LEU A 10 -2.30 11.80 -9.98
N ASP A 11 -2.68 12.78 -9.13
CA ASP A 11 -2.04 13.02 -7.83
C ASP A 11 -2.61 12.05 -6.78
N ILE A 12 -1.94 10.92 -6.61
CA ILE A 12 -2.38 9.82 -5.73
C ILE A 12 -2.59 10.30 -4.29
N GLY A 13 -1.69 11.12 -3.75
CA GLY A 13 -1.80 11.71 -2.43
C GLY A 13 -3.06 12.56 -2.27
N LYS A 14 -3.44 13.35 -3.28
CA LYS A 14 -4.70 14.12 -3.27
C LYS A 14 -5.92 13.21 -3.29
N ILE A 15 -5.87 12.09 -4.01
CA ILE A 15 -6.98 11.13 -4.10
C ILE A 15 -7.14 10.35 -2.79
N VAL A 16 -6.04 9.97 -2.15
CA VAL A 16 -6.04 9.16 -0.93
C VAL A 16 -6.38 9.99 0.32
N LEU A 17 -6.04 11.28 0.34
CA LEU A 17 -6.20 12.12 1.55
C LEU A 17 -7.64 12.12 2.13
N PRO A 18 -8.72 12.24 1.34
CA PRO A 18 -10.10 12.18 1.88
C PRO A 18 -10.53 10.78 2.32
N LEU A 19 -9.84 9.73 1.85
CA LEU A 19 -10.13 8.33 2.16
C LEU A 19 -9.40 7.88 3.43
N ALA A 20 -8.27 8.50 3.73
CA ALA A 20 -7.55 8.33 4.98
C ALA A 20 -8.38 8.92 6.12
N ARG A 21 -8.75 8.10 7.12
CA ARG A 21 -9.42 8.57 8.34
C ARG A 21 -8.64 9.74 8.95
N ASN A 22 -9.33 10.70 9.57
CA ASN A 22 -8.69 11.87 10.18
C ASN A 22 -7.47 11.44 11.03
N HIS A 23 -6.30 12.02 10.73
CA HIS A 23 -4.99 11.79 11.36
C HIS A 23 -4.11 10.61 10.89
N VAL A 24 -4.36 9.99 9.72
CA VAL A 24 -3.37 9.01 9.21
C VAL A 24 -2.09 9.72 8.74
N LYS A 25 -0.97 9.41 9.41
CA LYS A 25 0.37 9.92 9.06
C LYS A 25 1.27 8.90 8.35
N ARG A 26 0.83 7.64 8.22
CA ARG A 26 1.65 6.55 7.67
C ARG A 26 0.81 5.48 6.99
N CYS A 27 1.34 4.90 5.91
CA CYS A 27 0.76 3.74 5.24
C CYS A 27 1.83 2.71 4.86
N LEU A 28 1.38 1.48 4.58
CA LEU A 28 2.22 0.45 3.96
C LEU A 28 1.96 0.45 2.45
N LEU A 29 2.94 0.84 1.65
CA LEU A 29 2.86 0.81 0.19
C LEU A 29 3.41 -0.54 -0.31
N VAL A 30 2.55 -1.42 -0.77
CA VAL A 30 2.94 -2.75 -1.26
C VAL A 30 2.98 -2.75 -2.78
N THR A 31 4.11 -3.17 -3.34
CA THR A 31 4.31 -3.26 -4.79
C THR A 31 5.15 -4.47 -5.15
N ASN A 32 5.42 -4.67 -6.44
CA ASN A 32 6.32 -5.71 -6.92
C ASN A 32 7.58 -5.13 -7.58
N THR A 33 8.55 -5.99 -7.91
CA THR A 33 9.83 -5.56 -8.49
C THR A 33 9.70 -4.80 -9.81
N LYS A 34 8.72 -5.13 -10.65
CA LYS A 34 8.49 -4.47 -11.95
C LYS A 34 7.80 -3.12 -11.78
N VAL A 35 6.63 -3.10 -11.14
CA VAL A 35 5.80 -1.90 -10.96
C VAL A 35 6.47 -0.92 -10.00
N GLY A 36 7.10 -1.43 -8.94
CA GLY A 36 7.76 -0.61 -7.93
C GLY A 36 8.90 0.24 -8.51
N LYS A 37 9.68 -0.31 -9.45
CA LYS A 37 10.74 0.41 -10.15
C LYS A 37 10.22 1.63 -10.92
N LEU A 38 9.00 1.54 -11.45
CA LEU A 38 8.40 2.59 -12.28
C LEU A 38 7.67 3.65 -11.44
N TYR A 39 6.90 3.23 -10.42
CA TYR A 39 5.91 4.11 -9.80
C TYR A 39 6.06 4.29 -8.28
N ALA A 40 6.85 3.47 -7.57
CA ALA A 40 6.89 3.58 -6.11
C ALA A 40 7.44 4.95 -5.65
N LYS A 41 8.46 5.48 -6.34
CA LYS A 41 9.06 6.78 -6.00
C LYS A 41 8.07 7.93 -6.20
N SER A 42 7.34 7.95 -7.31
CA SER A 42 6.37 9.01 -7.62
C SER A 42 5.17 8.97 -6.66
N VAL A 43 4.65 7.77 -6.37
CA VAL A 43 3.54 7.57 -5.42
C VAL A 43 3.96 7.98 -4.01
N SER A 44 5.12 7.51 -3.52
CA SER A 44 5.62 7.89 -2.19
C SER A 44 5.87 9.40 -2.07
N ALA A 45 6.38 10.05 -3.13
CA ALA A 45 6.57 11.50 -3.13
C ALA A 45 5.23 12.26 -3.09
N SER A 46 4.23 11.80 -3.84
CA SER A 46 2.88 12.36 -3.84
C SER A 46 2.20 12.22 -2.48
N LEU A 47 2.34 11.08 -1.81
CA LEU A 47 1.86 10.86 -0.44
C LEU A 47 2.58 11.75 0.59
N LYS A 48 3.91 11.85 0.48
CA LYS A 48 4.74 12.67 1.38
C LYS A 48 4.36 14.16 1.32
N LYS A 49 4.02 14.69 0.14
CA LYS A 49 3.51 16.06 -0.02
C LYS A 49 2.22 16.33 0.76
N ARG A 50 1.50 15.29 1.17
CA ARG A 50 0.27 15.37 1.98
C ARG A 50 0.50 14.95 3.44
N GLY A 51 1.76 14.81 3.87
CA GLY A 51 2.11 14.42 5.24
C GLY A 51 1.95 12.94 5.54
N ILE A 52 1.81 12.08 4.52
CA ILE A 52 1.71 10.63 4.69
C ILE A 52 3.08 10.00 4.42
N ASP A 53 3.64 9.36 5.44
CA ASP A 53 4.86 8.56 5.38
C ASP A 53 4.57 7.18 4.77
N ALA A 54 4.98 6.96 3.52
CA ALA A 54 4.76 5.69 2.82
C ALA A 54 5.92 4.72 3.08
N ARG A 55 5.63 3.60 3.75
CA ARG A 55 6.60 2.53 4.02
C ARG A 55 6.48 1.47 2.93
N THR A 56 7.41 1.52 1.98
CA THR A 56 7.35 0.67 0.78
C THR A 56 7.86 -0.74 1.06
N VAL A 57 7.08 -1.75 0.65
CA VAL A 57 7.47 -3.16 0.61
C VAL A 57 7.40 -3.64 -0.83
N ILE A 58 8.50 -4.20 -1.32
CA ILE A 58 8.61 -4.71 -2.68
C ILE A 58 8.63 -6.24 -2.62
N LEU A 59 7.60 -6.87 -3.18
CA LEU A 59 7.53 -8.32 -3.36
C LEU A 59 8.12 -8.72 -4.73
N PRO A 60 8.61 -9.96 -4.88
CA PRO A 60 8.93 -10.48 -6.20
C PRO A 60 7.67 -10.52 -7.10
N ASP A 61 7.86 -10.30 -8.41
CA ASP A 61 6.77 -10.34 -9.39
C ASP A 61 6.37 -11.77 -9.78
N GLY A 62 5.06 -12.03 -9.92
CA GLY A 62 4.50 -13.29 -10.42
C GLY A 62 3.50 -13.99 -9.47
N GLU A 63 2.54 -14.74 -10.03
CA GLU A 63 1.44 -15.39 -9.28
C GLU A 63 1.95 -16.37 -8.21
N ARG A 64 3.09 -17.03 -8.45
CA ARG A 64 3.72 -17.94 -7.47
C ARG A 64 4.02 -17.28 -6.13
N TYR A 65 4.11 -15.95 -6.09
CA TYR A 65 4.37 -15.17 -4.88
C TYR A 65 3.07 -14.75 -4.16
N LYS A 66 1.90 -15.10 -4.67
CA LYS A 66 0.61 -14.99 -3.98
C LYS A 66 0.44 -16.13 -2.99
N ASN A 67 1.22 -16.09 -1.92
CA ASN A 67 1.29 -17.14 -0.92
C ASN A 67 1.51 -16.57 0.49
N LEU A 68 1.38 -17.43 1.50
CA LEU A 68 1.51 -17.04 2.91
C LEU A 68 2.90 -16.51 3.25
N LYS A 69 3.97 -16.98 2.59
CA LYS A 69 5.33 -16.49 2.82
C LYS A 69 5.50 -15.02 2.41
N SER A 70 4.85 -14.60 1.33
CA SER A 70 4.81 -13.19 0.96
C SER A 70 3.97 -12.37 1.94
N LEU A 71 2.88 -12.94 2.46
CA LEU A 71 2.04 -12.32 3.48
C LEU A 71 2.80 -12.11 4.80
N GLU A 72 3.58 -13.11 5.24
CA GLU A 72 4.47 -13.01 6.40
C GLU A 72 5.45 -11.85 6.28
N LYS A 73 6.04 -11.66 5.08
CA LYS A 73 6.90 -10.49 4.81
C LYS A 73 6.15 -9.17 5.01
N LEU A 74 4.88 -9.10 4.60
CA LEU A 74 4.06 -7.90 4.81
C LEU A 74 3.81 -7.67 6.30
N TYR A 75 3.47 -8.71 7.08
CA TYR A 75 3.31 -8.60 8.53
C TYR A 75 4.59 -8.14 9.23
N SER A 76 5.72 -8.79 8.97
CA SER A 76 7.00 -8.41 9.57
C SER A 76 7.39 -6.98 9.21
N ALA A 77 7.20 -6.59 7.94
CA ALA A 77 7.47 -5.22 7.52
C ALA A 77 6.52 -4.21 8.18
N ALA A 78 5.23 -4.53 8.30
CA ALA A 78 4.25 -3.66 8.94
C ALA A 78 4.59 -3.39 10.41
N VAL A 79 4.90 -4.45 11.17
CA VAL A 79 5.32 -4.32 12.58
C VAL A 79 6.62 -3.52 12.68
N LYS A 80 7.64 -3.85 11.89
CA LYS A 80 8.94 -3.16 11.90
C LYS A 80 8.81 -1.67 11.57
N ASN A 81 7.87 -1.30 10.72
CA ASN A 81 7.64 0.09 10.32
C ASN A 81 6.59 0.82 11.17
N GLY A 82 6.12 0.21 12.26
CA GLY A 82 5.15 0.79 13.18
C GLY A 82 3.82 1.11 12.49
N ILE A 83 3.36 0.24 11.60
CA ILE A 83 1.99 0.28 11.05
C ILE A 83 1.03 -0.13 12.17
N THR A 84 -0.05 0.62 12.34
CA THR A 84 -1.04 0.41 13.40
C THR A 84 -2.45 0.35 12.83
N ARG A 85 -3.47 0.10 13.66
CA ARG A 85 -4.90 0.15 13.28
C ARG A 85 -5.39 1.49 12.72
N LYS A 86 -4.60 2.56 12.85
CA LYS A 86 -4.90 3.88 12.27
C LYS A 86 -4.25 4.10 10.91
N CYS A 87 -3.39 3.18 10.46
CA CYS A 87 -2.77 3.21 9.14
C CYS A 87 -3.67 2.52 8.10
N PHE A 88 -3.30 2.63 6.83
CA PHE A 88 -3.89 1.86 5.74
C PHE A 88 -2.79 1.15 4.93
N ALA A 89 -3.19 0.14 4.16
CA ALA A 89 -2.36 -0.47 3.13
C ALA A 89 -2.72 0.11 1.75
N LEU A 90 -1.71 0.33 0.91
CA LEU A 90 -1.87 0.80 -0.45
C LEU A 90 -1.23 -0.20 -1.41
N ALA A 91 -2.05 -0.85 -2.23
CA ALA A 91 -1.59 -1.75 -3.28
C ALA A 91 -1.21 -0.96 -4.54
N LEU A 92 0.02 -1.12 -5.01
CA LEU A 92 0.53 -0.54 -6.25
C LEU A 92 1.01 -1.67 -7.17
N GLY A 93 0.12 -2.14 -8.03
CA GLY A 93 0.38 -3.25 -8.95
C GLY A 93 -0.90 -3.75 -9.61
N GLY A 94 -0.82 -4.93 -10.23
CA GLY A 94 -1.97 -5.65 -10.77
C GLY A 94 -2.68 -6.53 -9.72
N GLY A 95 -3.49 -7.46 -10.19
CA GLY A 95 -4.32 -8.34 -9.35
C GLY A 95 -3.55 -9.09 -8.26
N VAL A 96 -2.37 -9.64 -8.58
CA VAL A 96 -1.54 -10.37 -7.61
C VAL A 96 -1.17 -9.52 -6.39
N THR A 97 -0.71 -8.29 -6.64
CA THR A 97 -0.37 -7.33 -5.59
C THR A 97 -1.62 -6.85 -4.87
N GLY A 98 -2.72 -6.63 -5.59
CA GLY A 98 -4.02 -6.26 -5.02
C GLY A 98 -4.52 -7.30 -4.03
N ASP A 99 -4.61 -8.56 -4.44
CA ASP A 99 -5.13 -9.66 -3.64
C ASP A 99 -4.34 -9.86 -2.35
N ILE A 100 -3.00 -9.93 -2.45
CA ILE A 100 -2.18 -10.15 -1.26
C ILE A 100 -2.20 -8.97 -0.30
N THR A 101 -2.25 -7.75 -0.83
CA THR A 101 -2.33 -6.53 0.00
C THR A 101 -3.71 -6.39 0.63
N GLY A 102 -4.77 -6.73 -0.11
CA GLY A 102 -6.15 -6.72 0.38
C GLY A 102 -6.35 -7.77 1.48
N PHE A 103 -5.84 -8.99 1.27
CA PHE A 103 -5.87 -10.03 2.31
C PHE A 103 -5.08 -9.58 3.55
N PHE A 104 -3.86 -9.06 3.37
CA PHE A 104 -3.08 -8.46 4.45
C PHE A 104 -3.86 -7.37 5.20
N ALA A 105 -4.51 -6.45 4.50
CA ALA A 105 -5.27 -5.37 5.11
C ALA A 105 -6.45 -5.91 5.93
N ALA A 106 -7.14 -6.95 5.43
CA ALA A 106 -8.25 -7.58 6.13
C ALA A 106 -7.83 -8.32 7.40
N THR A 107 -6.63 -8.91 7.43
CA THR A 107 -6.17 -9.78 8.52
C THR A 107 -5.24 -9.08 9.51
N PHE A 108 -4.47 -8.07 9.08
CA PHE A 108 -3.54 -7.34 9.95
C PHE A 108 -4.30 -6.57 11.03
N MET A 109 -3.99 -6.86 12.30
CA MET A 109 -4.71 -6.30 13.46
C MET A 109 -6.24 -6.45 13.39
N ARG A 110 -6.74 -7.50 12.71
CA ARG A 110 -8.15 -7.77 12.43
C ARG A 110 -8.85 -6.73 11.53
N GLY A 111 -8.07 -6.04 10.68
CA GLY A 111 -8.58 -5.09 9.70
C GLY A 111 -7.97 -3.70 9.84
N ILE A 112 -7.38 -3.17 8.75
CA ILE A 112 -6.89 -1.79 8.60
C ILE A 112 -7.29 -1.16 7.27
#